data_AF-A0A2M4C7L6-F1
#
_entry.id   AF-A0A2M4C7L6-F1
#
_cell.length_a   1.000
_cell.length_b   1.000
_cell.length_c   1.000
_cell.angle_alpha   90.00
_cell.angle_beta   90.00
_cell.angle_gamma   90.00
#
_symmetry.space_group_name_H-M   'P 1'
#
loop_
_entity.id
_entity.type
_entity.pdbx_description
1 polymer ?
#
loop_
_entity_poly.entity_id
_entity_poly.type
_entity_poly.pdbx_seq_one_letter_code
_entity_poly.pdbx_strand_id
1 'polypeptide(L)'
;MVQVEYLLVLCGVIIISLVDGQSLDNCKRVASGDALKQLCDSKSYEVIPGTDMDALLDCVMREFKLIESTGEGIHEAIYYAMKRVEDHKNNNHILEHCIYETFKLKPEITRAHMYY
;
A
#
# COMPACT_ATOMS: atom_id res chain seq x y z
N MET A 1 -28.16 28.55 11.07
CA MET A 1 -27.60 27.98 9.82
C MET A 1 -26.20 27.37 10.02
N VAL A 2 -25.86 26.84 11.20
CA VAL A 2 -24.50 26.32 11.47
C VAL A 2 -24.47 24.79 11.61
N GLN A 3 -25.65 24.13 11.62
CA GLN A 3 -25.77 22.70 11.94
C GLN A 3 -25.75 21.78 10.71
N VAL A 4 -26.00 22.32 9.51
CA VAL A 4 -26.07 21.55 8.24
C VAL A 4 -24.67 21.36 7.64
N GLU A 5 -23.74 22.29 7.88
CA GLU A 5 -22.37 22.23 7.35
C GLU A 5 -21.53 21.13 8.02
N TYR A 6 -21.70 20.92 9.34
CA TYR A 6 -21.01 19.85 10.06
C TYR A 6 -21.45 18.43 9.64
N LEU A 7 -22.72 18.26 9.23
CA LEU A 7 -23.23 16.95 8.79
C LEU A 7 -22.63 16.52 7.44
N LEU A 8 -22.38 17.47 6.53
CA LEU A 8 -21.77 17.21 5.23
C LEU A 8 -20.28 16.85 5.35
N VAL A 9 -19.56 17.47 6.29
CA VAL A 9 -18.15 17.16 6.56
C VAL A 9 -18.01 15.76 7.18
N LEU A 10 -18.92 15.36 8.08
CA LEU A 10 -18.94 14.00 8.66
C LEU A 10 -19.28 12.91 7.64
N CYS A 11 -20.19 13.17 6.69
CA CYS A 11 -20.46 12.25 5.58
C CYS A 11 -19.26 12.12 4.63
N GLY A 12 -18.53 13.20 4.36
CA GLY A 12 -17.33 13.17 3.50
C GLY A 12 -16.22 12.27 4.06
N VAL A 13 -15.98 12.29 5.37
CA VAL A 13 -14.94 11.48 6.03
C VAL A 13 -15.31 9.98 6.04
N ILE A 14 -16.60 9.66 6.17
CA ILE A 14 -17.09 8.27 6.13
C ILE A 14 -16.97 7.69 4.71
N ILE A 15 -17.20 8.49 3.66
CA ILE A 15 -17.03 8.03 2.28
C ILE A 15 -15.57 7.75 1.96
N ILE A 16 -14.63 8.59 2.42
CA ILE A 16 -13.19 8.37 2.19
C ILE A 16 -12.72 7.07 2.85
N SER A 17 -13.17 6.78 4.07
CA SER A 17 -12.81 5.54 4.79
C SER A 17 -13.51 4.27 4.28
N LEU A 18 -14.68 4.39 3.65
CA LEU A 18 -15.39 3.27 3.02
C LEU A 18 -14.81 2.86 1.65
N VAL A 19 -14.29 3.82 0.89
CA VAL A 19 -13.70 3.57 -0.43
C VAL A 19 -12.43 2.72 -0.31
N ASP A 20 -11.59 2.98 0.70
CA ASP A 20 -10.39 2.19 0.96
C ASP A 20 -10.71 0.79 1.50
N GLY A 21 -11.77 0.64 2.31
CA GLY A 21 -12.18 -0.65 2.87
C GLY A 21 -12.68 -1.66 1.82
N GLN A 22 -13.51 -1.22 0.87
CA GLN A 22 -14.00 -2.10 -0.21
C GLN A 22 -12.88 -2.51 -1.17
N SER A 23 -11.97 -1.59 -1.46
CA SER A 23 -10.81 -1.84 -2.31
C SER A 23 -9.90 -2.93 -1.72
N LEU A 24 -9.59 -2.85 -0.42
CA LEU A 24 -8.77 -3.85 0.27
C LEU A 24 -9.46 -5.21 0.44
N ASP A 25 -10.79 -5.23 0.56
CA ASP A 25 -11.56 -6.49 0.60
C ASP A 25 -11.43 -7.30 -0.70
N ASN A 26 -11.21 -6.66 -1.84
CA ASN A 26 -10.93 -7.36 -3.09
C ASN A 26 -9.55 -8.03 -3.06
N CYS A 27 -8.54 -7.37 -2.49
CA CYS A 27 -7.20 -7.93 -2.37
C CYS A 27 -7.12 -9.14 -1.43
N LYS A 28 -7.96 -9.22 -0.40
CA LYS A 28 -8.04 -10.43 0.45
C LYS A 28 -8.36 -11.69 -0.36
N ARG A 29 -9.06 -11.56 -1.50
CA ARG A 29 -9.47 -12.69 -2.34
C ARG A 29 -8.32 -13.28 -3.17
N VAL A 30 -7.19 -12.57 -3.30
CA VAL A 30 -6.03 -13.07 -4.06
C VAL A 30 -5.06 -13.90 -3.21
N ALA A 31 -5.26 -13.93 -1.89
CA ALA A 31 -4.45 -14.71 -0.95
C ALA A 31 -5.24 -15.89 -0.37
N SER A 32 -4.56 -16.97 0.01
CA SER A 32 -5.18 -18.09 0.71
C SER A 32 -5.60 -17.71 2.13
N GLY A 33 -6.53 -18.48 2.70
CA GLY A 33 -6.93 -18.32 4.10
C GLY A 33 -5.76 -18.52 5.09
N ASP A 34 -4.81 -19.39 4.76
CA ASP A 34 -3.63 -19.63 5.59
C ASP A 34 -2.67 -18.44 5.55
N ALA A 35 -2.44 -17.84 4.39
CA ALA A 35 -1.62 -16.63 4.26
C ALA A 35 -2.25 -15.43 4.99
N LEU A 36 -3.57 -15.24 4.89
CA LEU A 36 -4.28 -14.21 5.64
C LEU A 36 -4.20 -14.44 7.15
N LYS A 37 -4.31 -15.69 7.60
CA LYS A 37 -4.14 -16.03 9.01
C LYS A 37 -2.71 -15.72 9.47
N GLN A 38 -1.70 -16.07 8.68
CA GLN A 38 -0.31 -15.75 8.97
C GLN A 38 -0.08 -14.24 9.08
N LEU A 39 -0.68 -13.44 8.20
CA LEU A 39 -0.65 -11.97 8.28
C LEU A 39 -1.35 -11.44 9.55
N CYS A 40 -2.44 -12.06 9.99
CA CYS A 40 -3.09 -11.68 11.25
C CYS A 40 -2.26 -12.06 12.48
N ASP A 41 -1.54 -13.18 12.42
CA ASP A 41 -0.72 -13.69 13.52
C ASP A 41 0.66 -13.00 13.60
N SER A 42 1.10 -12.33 12.53
CA SER A 42 2.40 -11.66 12.48
C SER A 42 2.42 -10.34 13.24
N LYS A 43 3.63 -9.89 13.58
CA LYS A 43 3.78 -8.53 14.10
C LYS A 43 3.49 -7.53 12.99
N SER A 44 3.04 -6.32 13.36
CA SER A 44 2.85 -5.24 12.39
C SER A 44 4.13 -5.02 11.58
N TYR A 45 4.00 -5.00 10.25
CA TYR A 45 5.09 -4.82 9.29
C TYR A 45 6.15 -5.94 9.27
N GLU A 46 5.84 -7.12 9.81
CA GLU A 46 6.68 -8.30 9.59
C GLU A 46 6.61 -8.74 8.13
N VAL A 47 7.78 -8.94 7.51
CA VAL A 47 7.88 -9.43 6.13
C VAL A 47 7.60 -10.92 6.12
N ILE A 48 6.49 -11.31 5.49
CA ILE A 48 6.06 -12.71 5.38
C ILE A 48 6.33 -13.20 3.95
N PRO A 49 7.37 -14.02 3.71
CA PRO A 49 7.69 -14.48 2.36
C PRO A 49 6.63 -15.44 1.82
N GLY A 50 6.41 -15.42 0.50
CA GLY A 50 5.57 -16.41 -0.20
C GLY A 50 4.72 -15.79 -1.30
N THR A 51 4.33 -16.61 -2.27
CA THR A 51 3.59 -16.17 -3.47
C THR A 51 2.24 -15.54 -3.14
N ASP A 52 1.57 -16.00 -2.09
CA ASP A 52 0.30 -15.43 -1.64
C ASP A 52 0.48 -14.02 -1.08
N MET A 53 1.59 -13.78 -0.36
CA MET A 53 1.91 -12.45 0.17
C MET A 53 2.42 -11.52 -0.92
N ASP A 54 3.19 -12.04 -1.88
CA ASP A 54 3.56 -11.31 -3.10
C ASP A 54 2.30 -10.82 -3.83
N ALA A 55 1.31 -11.70 -4.03
CA ALA A 55 0.06 -11.35 -4.70
C ALA A 55 -0.80 -10.37 -3.90
N LEU A 56 -0.88 -10.57 -2.59
CA LEU A 56 -1.63 -9.68 -1.70
C LEU A 56 -1.05 -8.26 -1.74
N LEU A 57 0.28 -8.12 -1.59
CA LEU A 57 0.94 -6.82 -1.56
C LEU A 57 0.95 -6.15 -2.93
N ASP A 58 1.14 -6.89 -4.02
CA ASP A 58 0.96 -6.35 -5.38
C ASP A 58 -0.45 -5.78 -5.57
N CYS A 59 -1.50 -6.48 -5.14
CA CYS A 59 -2.87 -5.97 -5.20
C CYS A 59 -3.04 -4.70 -4.36
N VAL A 60 -2.62 -4.71 -3.09
CA VAL A 60 -2.76 -3.58 -2.16
C VAL A 60 -2.03 -2.34 -2.68
N MET A 61 -0.79 -2.50 -3.13
CA MET A 61 0.00 -1.37 -3.65
C MET A 61 -0.59 -0.78 -4.94
N ARG A 62 -1.25 -1.58 -5.78
CA ARG A 62 -1.97 -1.10 -6.97
C ARG A 62 -3.23 -0.31 -6.62
N GLU A 63 -4.01 -0.81 -5.67
CA GLU A 63 -5.22 -0.14 -5.19
C GLU A 63 -4.91 1.26 -4.64
N PHE A 64 -3.81 1.40 -3.89
CA PHE A 64 -3.31 2.69 -3.41
C PHE A 64 -2.52 3.50 -4.44
N LYS A 65 -2.34 2.97 -5.66
CA LYS A 65 -1.58 3.62 -6.76
C LYS A 65 -0.16 4.00 -6.34
N LEU A 66 0.50 3.09 -5.61
CA LEU A 66 1.88 3.25 -5.14
C LEU A 66 2.89 2.57 -6.08
N ILE A 67 2.42 1.71 -6.97
CA ILE A 67 3.23 1.01 -7.97
C ILE A 67 2.61 1.12 -9.37
N GLU A 68 3.45 1.06 -10.39
CA GLU A 68 3.09 0.99 -11.80
C GLU A 68 2.52 -0.39 -12.18
N SER A 69 1.97 -0.49 -13.40
CA SER A 69 1.52 -1.76 -13.97
C SER A 69 2.59 -2.87 -13.94
N THR A 70 3.87 -2.50 -14.07
CA THR A 70 5.06 -3.36 -14.04
C THR A 70 5.53 -3.78 -12.64
N GLY A 71 4.82 -3.34 -11.59
CA GLY A 71 5.19 -3.58 -10.19
C GLY A 71 6.26 -2.63 -9.64
N GLU A 72 6.66 -1.62 -10.40
CA GLU A 72 7.70 -0.65 -10.01
C GLU A 72 7.11 0.46 -9.12
N GLY A 73 7.84 0.84 -8.06
CA GLY A 73 7.45 1.92 -7.15
C GLY A 73 7.29 3.28 -7.84
N ILE A 74 6.17 3.97 -7.59
CA ILE A 74 5.93 5.33 -8.05
C ILE A 74 6.55 6.31 -7.03
N HIS A 75 7.77 6.77 -7.33
CA HIS A 75 8.56 7.64 -6.45
C HIS A 75 7.75 8.81 -5.87
N GLU A 76 7.10 9.60 -6.73
CA GLU A 76 6.38 10.81 -6.32
C GLU A 76 5.20 10.52 -5.39
N ALA A 77 4.49 9.40 -5.61
CA ALA A 77 3.32 9.04 -4.80
C ALA A 77 3.71 8.87 -3.32
N ILE A 78 4.80 8.15 -3.07
CA ILE A 78 5.29 7.88 -1.72
C ILE A 78 6.09 9.06 -1.16
N TYR A 79 6.93 9.72 -1.97
CA TYR A 79 7.70 10.88 -1.53
C TYR A 79 6.79 11.96 -0.93
N TYR A 80 5.70 12.33 -1.62
CA TYR A 80 4.75 13.31 -1.09
C TYR A 80 3.91 12.78 0.08
N ALA A 81 3.62 11.49 0.14
CA ALA A 81 2.96 10.89 1.29
C ALA A 81 3.85 10.98 2.55
N MET A 82 5.11 10.58 2.45
CA MET A 82 6.09 10.68 3.53
C MET A 82 6.28 12.13 3.96
N LYS A 83 6.51 13.04 3.01
CA LYS A 83 6.72 14.48 3.29
C LYS A 83 5.59 15.13 4.08
N ARG A 84 4.34 14.71 3.88
CA ARG A 84 3.17 15.22 4.63
C ARG A 84 3.15 14.75 6.08
N VAL A 85 3.70 13.58 6.37
CA VAL A 85 3.74 13.01 7.72
C VAL A 85 5.02 13.43 8.44
N GLU A 86 6.15 13.26 7.77
CA GLU A 86 7.49 13.61 8.24
C GLU A 86 8.39 13.99 7.05
N ASP A 87 8.76 15.27 6.96
CA ASP A 87 9.67 15.77 5.93
C ASP A 87 11.13 15.54 6.35
N HIS A 88 11.61 14.32 6.10
CA HIS A 88 12.98 13.93 6.40
C HIS A 88 13.88 14.01 5.15
N LYS A 89 15.07 14.62 5.31
CA LYS A 89 16.03 14.87 4.21
C LYS A 89 16.47 13.63 3.42
N ASN A 90 16.33 12.44 4.01
CA ASN A 90 16.74 11.18 3.38
C ASN A 90 15.61 10.49 2.59
N ASN A 91 14.36 10.97 2.65
CA ASN A 91 13.22 10.29 2.03
C ASN A 91 13.44 10.02 0.54
N ASN A 92 13.97 11.00 -0.21
CA ASN A 92 14.30 10.85 -1.63
C ASN A 92 15.31 9.71 -1.85
N HIS A 93 16.42 9.72 -1.11
CA HIS A 93 17.48 8.73 -1.26
C HIS A 93 17.00 7.31 -0.93
N ILE A 94 16.18 7.17 0.12
CA ILE A 94 15.61 5.87 0.52
C ILE A 94 14.73 5.33 -0.62
N LEU A 95 13.84 6.15 -1.17
CA LEU A 95 12.93 5.72 -2.24
C LEU A 95 13.67 5.35 -3.52
N GLU A 96 14.65 6.16 -3.94
CA GLU A 96 15.50 5.84 -5.10
C GLU A 96 16.24 4.51 -4.92
N HIS A 97 16.79 4.28 -3.74
CA HIS A 97 17.50 3.03 -3.44
C HIS A 97 16.55 1.82 -3.50
N CYS A 98 15.40 1.89 -2.82
CA CYS A 98 14.42 0.81 -2.81
C CYS A 98 13.89 0.50 -4.21
N ILE A 99 13.57 1.52 -5.03
CA ILE A 99 13.14 1.32 -6.42
C ILE A 99 14.25 0.61 -7.23
N TYR A 100 15.50 1.06 -7.10
CA TYR A 100 16.62 0.46 -7.80
C TYR A 100 16.83 -1.03 -7.46
N GLU A 101 16.75 -1.39 -6.17
CA GLU A 101 16.92 -2.79 -5.73
C GLU A 101 15.84 -3.71 -6.30
N THR A 102 14.60 -3.22 -6.44
CA THR A 102 13.50 -4.04 -6.99
C THR A 102 13.57 -4.25 -8.51
N PHE A 103 14.24 -3.37 -9.26
CA PHE A 103 14.27 -3.41 -10.72
C PHE A 103 14.80 -4.74 -11.30
N LYS A 104 15.71 -5.40 -10.56
CA LYS A 104 16.35 -6.65 -10.96
C LYS A 104 15.51 -7.90 -10.65
N LEU A 105 14.40 -7.76 -9.93
CA LEU A 105 13.60 -8.90 -9.46
C LEU A 105 12.62 -9.38 -10.53
N LYS A 106 12.50 -10.72 -10.61
CA LYS A 106 11.51 -11.46 -11.41
C LYS A 106 10.96 -12.63 -10.56
N PRO A 107 9.68 -13.00 -10.68
CA PRO A 107 8.63 -12.34 -11.49
C PRO A 107 8.23 -10.98 -10.93
N GLU A 108 7.62 -10.11 -11.75
CA GLU A 108 7.33 -8.70 -11.39
C GLU A 108 6.48 -8.53 -10.12
N ILE A 109 5.64 -9.51 -9.80
CA ILE A 109 4.81 -9.52 -8.60
C ILE A 109 5.64 -9.49 -7.29
N THR A 110 6.89 -9.98 -7.31
CA THR A 110 7.77 -9.94 -6.12
C THR A 110 8.36 -8.55 -5.89
N ARG A 111 8.30 -7.65 -6.87
CA ARG A 111 8.82 -6.28 -6.76
C ARG A 111 8.00 -5.47 -5.76
N ALA A 112 6.67 -5.60 -5.80
CA ALA A 112 5.78 -4.90 -4.88
C ALA A 112 6.08 -5.27 -3.42
N HIS A 113 6.21 -6.57 -3.15
CA HIS A 113 6.51 -7.05 -1.81
C HIS A 113 7.92 -6.65 -1.33
N MET A 114 8.94 -6.68 -2.19
CA MET A 114 10.28 -6.19 -1.79
C MET A 114 10.37 -4.67 -1.64
N TYR A 115 9.44 -3.93 -2.25
CA TYR A 115 9.38 -2.48 -2.13
C TYR A 115 8.63 -2.01 -0.87
N TYR A 116 7.66 -2.80 -0.41
CA TYR A 116 6.92 -2.62 0.84
C TYR A 116 7.80 -2.87 2.07
#